data_AF-A0A090VMF2-F1
#
_entry.id   AF-A0A090VMF2-F1
#
_cell.length_a   1.000
_cell.length_b   1.000
_cell.length_c   1.000
_cell.angle_alpha   90.00
_cell.angle_beta   90.00
_cell.angle_gamma   90.00
#
_symmetry.space_group_name_H-M   'P 1'
#
loop_
_entity.id
_entity.type
_entity.pdbx_description
1 polymer ?
#
loop_
_entity_poly.entity_id
_entity_poly.type
_entity_poly.pdbx_seq_one_letter_code
_entity_poly.pdbx_strand_id
1 'polypeptide(L)'
;MLIWFIPLPMALLAGMGFVAVFAGATNTPIACTIMGIELFGIESGVFIALACSTAYLFSGHSGVYASQIIGSPKHKLFKGEKGLSLSEINKKRTKK
;
A
#
# COMPACT_ATOMS: atom_id res chain seq x y z
N MET A 1 -17.61 0.74 -8.72
CA MET A 1 -18.92 1.22 -8.19
C MET A 1 -18.73 1.78 -6.77
N LEU A 2 -17.95 2.85 -6.61
CA LEU A 2 -17.76 3.54 -5.31
C LEU A 2 -18.58 4.84 -5.24
N ILE A 3 -18.78 5.46 -6.40
CA ILE A 3 -19.51 6.72 -6.61
C ILE A 3 -20.96 6.72 -6.10
N TRP A 4 -21.58 5.54 -6.04
CA TRP A 4 -22.96 5.40 -5.57
C TRP A 4 -23.10 5.63 -4.06
N PHE A 5 -22.01 5.42 -3.31
CA PHE A 5 -22.00 5.54 -1.85
C PHE A 5 -21.27 6.80 -1.38
N ILE A 6 -20.39 7.36 -2.20
CA ILE A 6 -19.57 8.52 -1.86
C ILE A 6 -19.75 9.60 -2.95
N PRO A 7 -20.38 10.74 -2.63
CA PRO A 7 -20.61 11.82 -3.59
C PRO A 7 -19.31 12.65 -3.81
N LEU A 8 -18.25 12.01 -4.30
CA LEU A 8 -16.98 12.64 -4.67
C LEU A 8 -16.76 12.57 -6.19
N PRO A 9 -15.94 13.45 -6.78
CA PRO A 9 -15.62 13.40 -8.22
C PRO A 9 -15.08 12.02 -8.65
N MET A 10 -15.59 11.48 -9.76
CA MET A 10 -15.17 10.18 -10.31
C MET A 10 -13.66 10.09 -10.55
N ALA A 11 -13.05 11.18 -11.05
CA ALA A 11 -11.61 11.25 -11.30
C ALA A 11 -10.79 11.10 -10.00
N LEU A 12 -11.25 11.71 -8.90
CA LEU A 12 -10.60 11.62 -7.60
C LEU A 12 -10.69 10.20 -7.04
N LEU A 13 -11.87 9.57 -7.12
CA LEU A 13 -12.09 8.19 -6.69
C LEU A 13 -11.27 7.18 -7.50
N ALA A 14 -11.15 7.38 -8.81
CA ALA A 14 -10.30 6.55 -9.67
C ALA A 14 -8.81 6.73 -9.35
N GLY A 15 -8.37 7.99 -9.20
CA GLY A 15 -6.98 8.33 -8.86
C GLY A 15 -6.54 7.75 -7.51
N MET A 16 -7.36 7.90 -6.46
CA MET A 16 -7.05 7.31 -5.15
C MET A 16 -6.92 5.78 -5.23
N GLY A 17 -7.78 5.10 -5.99
CA GLY A 17 -7.73 3.66 -6.16
C GLY A 17 -6.47 3.19 -6.90
N PHE A 18 -6.14 3.88 -7.99
CA PHE A 18 -4.92 3.62 -8.77
C PHE A 18 -3.66 3.71 -7.90
N VAL A 19 -3.50 4.80 -7.16
CA VAL A 19 -2.32 5.03 -6.32
C VAL A 19 -2.31 4.09 -5.11
N ALA A 20 -3.45 3.85 -4.47
CA ALA A 20 -3.54 2.98 -3.29
C ALA A 20 -3.22 1.52 -3.60
N VAL A 21 -3.65 0.99 -4.74
CA VAL A 21 -3.28 -0.37 -5.18
C VAL A 21 -1.77 -0.48 -5.37
N PHE A 22 -1.15 0.51 -6.00
CA PHE A 22 0.30 0.55 -6.18
C PHE A 22 1.04 0.63 -4.83
N ALA A 23 0.56 1.46 -3.90
CA ALA A 23 1.11 1.56 -2.55
C ALA A 23 1.03 0.24 -1.78
N GLY A 24 -0.10 -0.46 -1.87
CA GLY A 24 -0.30 -1.76 -1.22
C GLY A 24 0.58 -2.85 -1.82
N ALA A 25 0.69 -2.91 -3.16
CA ALA A 25 1.46 -3.92 -3.89
C ALA A 25 2.98 -3.72 -3.77
N THR A 26 3.45 -2.48 -3.69
CA THR A 26 4.89 -2.16 -3.59
C THR A 26 5.36 -1.91 -2.16
N ASN A 27 4.44 -1.78 -1.21
CA ASN A 27 4.71 -1.39 0.17
C ASN A 27 5.40 -0.03 0.33
N THR A 28 5.12 0.93 -0.55
CA THR A 28 5.74 2.27 -0.54
C THR A 28 4.72 3.41 -0.40
N PRO A 29 3.97 3.49 0.72
CA PRO A 29 2.86 4.43 0.85
C PRO A 29 3.27 5.91 0.71
N ILE A 30 4.46 6.27 1.18
CA ILE A 30 4.97 7.66 1.09
C ILE A 30 5.28 8.03 -0.35
N ALA A 31 6.05 7.20 -1.06
CA ALA A 31 6.41 7.45 -2.45
C ALA A 31 5.16 7.48 -3.35
N CYS A 32 4.23 6.56 -3.12
CA CYS A 32 2.97 6.53 -3.84
C CYS A 32 2.12 7.76 -3.56
N THR A 33 2.09 8.26 -2.32
CA THR A 33 1.36 9.50 -2.00
C THR A 33 1.93 10.70 -2.74
N ILE A 34 3.26 10.86 -2.78
CA ILE A 34 3.93 11.94 -3.52
C ILE A 34 3.61 11.82 -5.02
N MET A 35 3.77 10.63 -5.59
CA MET A 35 3.40 10.36 -6.98
C MET A 35 1.93 10.69 -7.27
N GLY A 36 1.01 10.36 -6.36
CA GLY A 36 -0.40 10.70 -6.50
C GLY A 36 -0.66 12.20 -6.46
N ILE A 37 0.06 12.94 -5.61
CA ILE A 37 0.00 14.41 -5.56
C ILE A 37 0.52 15.01 -6.87
N GLU A 38 1.61 14.48 -7.43
CA GLU A 38 2.15 14.93 -8.72
C GLU A 38 1.18 14.68 -9.88
N LEU A 39 0.45 13.56 -9.87
CA LEU A 39 -0.47 13.17 -10.94
C LEU A 39 -1.85 13.84 -10.83
N PHE A 40 -2.39 14.01 -9.63
CA PHE A 40 -3.78 14.42 -9.39
C PHE A 40 -3.91 15.76 -8.63
N GLY A 41 -2.79 16.37 -8.25
CA GLY A 41 -2.74 17.68 -7.56
C GLY A 41 -2.84 17.57 -6.04
N ILE A 42 -2.34 18.61 -5.35
CA ILE A 42 -2.24 18.64 -3.88
C ILE A 42 -3.59 18.59 -3.16
N GLU A 43 -4.65 19.12 -3.78
CA GLU A 43 -6.02 19.10 -3.25
C GLU A 43 -6.51 17.66 -2.97
N SER A 44 -6.05 16.70 -3.76
CA SER A 44 -6.37 15.27 -3.60
C SER A 44 -5.46 14.54 -2.60
N GLY A 45 -4.37 15.18 -2.17
CA GLY A 45 -3.25 14.54 -1.48
C GLY A 45 -3.65 13.87 -0.17
N VAL A 46 -4.54 14.50 0.61
CA VAL A 46 -5.02 13.92 1.89
C VAL A 46 -5.79 12.62 1.64
N PHE A 47 -6.69 12.60 0.65
CA PHE A 47 -7.46 11.40 0.32
C PHE A 47 -6.56 10.29 -0.21
N ILE A 48 -5.59 10.62 -1.06
CA ILE A 48 -4.61 9.66 -1.58
C ILE A 48 -3.75 9.10 -0.45
N ALA A 49 -3.27 9.94 0.47
CA ALA A 49 -2.44 9.51 1.61
C ALA A 49 -3.19 8.52 2.51
N LEU A 50 -4.47 8.78 2.78
CA LEU A 50 -5.32 7.88 3.56
C LEU A 50 -5.56 6.55 2.82
N ALA A 51 -5.86 6.61 1.53
CA ALA A 51 -6.06 5.42 0.70
C ALA A 51 -4.77 4.57 0.60
N CYS A 52 -3.61 5.21 0.41
CA CYS A 52 -2.32 4.52 0.37
C CYS A 52 -1.95 3.89 1.71
N SER A 53 -2.17 4.62 2.82
CA SER A 53 -1.87 4.13 4.16
C SER A 53 -2.74 2.94 4.54
N THR A 54 -4.04 3.01 4.24
CA THR A 54 -4.96 1.88 4.48
C THR A 54 -4.58 0.68 3.63
N ALA A 55 -4.38 0.83 2.32
CA ALA A 55 -3.94 -0.26 1.45
C ALA A 55 -2.61 -0.88 1.90
N TYR A 56 -1.64 -0.06 2.32
CA TYR A 56 -0.38 -0.52 2.88
C TYR A 56 -0.56 -1.36 4.15
N LEU A 57 -1.41 -0.93 5.08
CA LEU A 57 -1.63 -1.69 6.32
C LEU A 57 -2.30 -3.04 6.05
N PHE A 58 -3.30 -3.07 5.17
CA PHE A 58 -4.03 -4.29 4.83
C PHE A 58 -3.24 -5.26 3.94
N SER A 59 -2.24 -4.79 3.17
CA SER A 59 -1.43 -5.69 2.35
C SER A 59 -0.47 -6.58 3.16
N GLY A 60 -0.21 -6.25 4.43
CA GLY A 60 0.68 -7.04 5.29
C GLY A 60 2.10 -7.15 4.74
N HIS A 61 2.82 -8.24 5.01
CA HIS A 61 4.11 -8.53 4.34
C HIS A 61 3.88 -9.31 3.06
N SER A 62 3.17 -8.68 2.13
CA SER A 62 3.02 -9.12 0.74
C SER A 62 3.42 -7.98 -0.17
N GLY A 63 4.01 -8.28 -1.30
CA GLY A 63 4.40 -7.28 -2.28
C GLY A 63 5.07 -7.88 -3.50
N VAL A 64 5.16 -7.08 -4.57
CA VAL A 64 5.70 -7.52 -5.87
C VAL A 64 7.23 -7.63 -5.87
N TYR A 65 7.91 -7.02 -4.91
CA TYR A 65 9.37 -7.00 -4.81
C TYR A 65 9.87 -8.10 -3.86
N ALA A 66 10.21 -9.27 -4.40
CA ALA A 66 10.65 -10.43 -3.60
C ALA A 66 11.90 -10.16 -2.71
N SER A 67 12.79 -9.28 -3.16
CA SER A 67 14.01 -8.87 -2.43
C SER A 67 13.77 -7.79 -1.38
N GLN A 68 12.55 -7.25 -1.28
CA GLN A 68 12.23 -6.21 -0.30
C GLN A 68 12.39 -6.73 1.12
N ILE A 69 13.21 -6.05 1.92
CA ILE A 69 13.49 -6.39 3.31
C ILE A 69 12.47 -5.68 4.22
N ILE A 70 11.87 -6.42 5.15
CA ILE A 70 10.95 -5.86 6.15
C ILE A 70 11.75 -5.19 7.27
N GLY A 71 11.90 -3.87 7.19
CA GLY A 71 12.57 -3.07 8.22
C GLY A 71 11.75 -2.96 9.51
N SER A 72 10.44 -2.71 9.40
CA SER A 72 9.52 -2.64 10.55
C SER A 72 8.22 -3.39 10.24
N PRO A 73 7.77 -4.28 11.15
CA PRO A 73 6.55 -5.05 10.93
C PRO A 73 5.31 -4.17 11.05
N LYS A 74 4.37 -4.31 10.10
CA LYS A 74 3.11 -3.55 10.09
C LYS A 74 2.16 -3.91 11.23
N HIS A 75 2.26 -5.14 11.73
CA HIS A 75 1.45 -5.66 12.82
C HIS A 75 2.32 -6.47 13.80
N LYS A 76 1.95 -6.51 15.09
CA LYS A 76 2.69 -7.26 16.12
C LYS A 76 2.82 -8.76 15.79
N LEU A 77 1.83 -9.31 15.07
CA LEU A 77 1.80 -10.69 14.57
C LEU A 77 3.00 -11.03 13.66
N PHE A 78 3.56 -10.04 12.96
CA PHE A 78 4.66 -10.24 12.01
C PHE A 78 6.04 -9.90 12.59
N LYS A 79 6.19 -9.79 13.92
CA LYS A 79 7.49 -9.50 14.55
C LYS A 79 8.59 -10.47 14.13
N GLY A 80 8.26 -11.75 13.95
CA GLY A 80 9.20 -12.80 13.54
C GLY A 80 9.59 -12.78 12.06
N GLU A 81 9.12 -11.80 11.29
CA GLU A 81 9.45 -11.60 9.87
C GLU A 81 10.34 -10.36 9.66
N LYS A 82 10.65 -9.60 10.72
CA LYS A 82 11.54 -8.43 10.65
C LYS A 82 12.94 -8.85 10.21
N GLY A 83 13.53 -8.10 9.28
CA GLY A 83 14.88 -8.33 8.75
C GLY A 83 14.95 -9.40 7.65
N LEU A 84 13.85 -10.12 7.39
CA LEU A 84 13.76 -11.04 6.25
C LEU A 84 13.28 -10.32 5.00
N SER A 85 13.71 -10.83 3.84
CA SER A 85 13.11 -10.47 2.56
C SER A 85 11.74 -11.12 2.37
N LEU A 86 10.87 -10.53 1.56
CA LEU A 86 9.57 -11.11 1.20
C LEU A 86 9.68 -12.53 0.62
N SER A 87 10.76 -12.80 -0.13
CA SER A 87 11.03 -14.13 -0.69
C SER A 87 11.26 -15.19 0.40
N GLU A 88 11.99 -14.84 1.47
CA GLU A 88 12.27 -15.73 2.60
C GLU A 88 11.02 -15.95 3.44
N ILE A 89 10.22 -14.89 3.64
CA ILE A 89 8.93 -14.97 4.34
C ILE A 89 7.99 -15.93 3.59
N ASN A 90 7.88 -15.80 2.27
CA ASN A 90 7.06 -16.71 1.46
C ASN A 90 7.56 -18.15 1.56
N LYS A 91 8.87 -18.41 1.41
CA LYS A 91 9.45 -19.75 1.59
C LYS A 91 9.16 -20.33 2.98
N LYS A 92 9.27 -19.52 4.03
CA LYS A 92 8.99 -19.92 5.42
C LYS A 92 7.52 -20.27 5.64
N ARG A 93 6.59 -19.57 4.98
CA ARG A 93 5.15 -19.84 5.03
C ARG A 93 4.77 -21.11 4.25
N THR A 94 5.39 -21.37 3.11
CA THR A 94 5.14 -22.60 2.31
C THR A 94 5.72 -23.86 2.95
N LYS A 95 6.76 -23.73 3.81
CA LYS A 95 7.38 -24.85 4.52
C LYS A 95 6.67 -25.26 5.82
N LYS A 96 5.68 -24.48 6.26
CA LYS A 96 4.95 -24.68 7.52
C LYS A 96 3.63 -25.38 7.23
#